data_AF-A0A2E5JQ04-F1
#
_entry.id   AF-A0A2E5JQ04-F1
#
_cell.length_a   1.000
_cell.length_b   1.000
_cell.length_c   1.000
_cell.angle_alpha   90.00
_cell.angle_beta   90.00
_cell.angle_gamma   90.00
#
_symmetry.space_group_name_H-M   'P 1'
#
loop_
_entity.id
_entity.type
_entity.pdbx_description
1 polymer ?
#
loop_
_entity_poly.entity_id
_entity_poly.type
_entity_poly.pdbx_seq_one_letter_code
_entity_poly.pdbx_strand_id
1 'polypeptide(L)'
;MFAGGTYQINDLVENISTELCYPQSDTEWSLYDHFGNVNGGDYKLIWIMLFNASSHVSQIEAEFTESIFSQYRGSGLEVLSAGANWGSNYTCESWGELYSLTYPIIDDTNMNFRALFTDGSVPHHVLLDHQMRVIYTSEGTVIPPTGSQFLVALENAMENLESLMVVNHLKDWNMVGLPVNVSDAFPSNVFPGFMEGTLFSFENTYVNSDELIPGEGYWIHFPYAGHAAFSGSDLTSLTVSLSEGWNIISGISIETDLADISDPGQIIVPGSLYEFDGTYVNATSVQPGKGYWINAFSDGNVTLSAGGSSEKVKSSFYDYSENANVLYINNRPLYFGISVPKAELISYQLPPMPPVNAFDIRYDSDDKITGNSGNIKIQNSDKILSIFAEIKIPIDSQSLWALKTPDGRSFNLTEGNTILLEGDINSLTLNKNKIIPELFYLYQNFPNPFNPLTTLNFKMPYYGNVNLIVYDLIGNEIRNLLEDDFPSGFHSIQWDGTDNMGIPVSAGCYFLQLKITSVNHDSNPNDQFIQTRKIVLLK
;
A
#
# COMPACT_ATOMS: atom_id res chain seq x y z
N MET A 1 -30.45 -34.06 -6.88
CA MET A 1 -29.92 -35.40 -6.55
C MET A 1 -28.50 -35.14 -6.06
N PHE A 2 -28.32 -35.08 -4.75
CA PHE A 2 -27.01 -34.79 -4.18
C PHE A 2 -26.12 -36.04 -4.31
N ALA A 3 -24.95 -35.89 -4.92
CA ALA A 3 -24.00 -36.97 -5.10
C ALA A 3 -22.94 -36.86 -4.00
N GLY A 4 -23.03 -37.67 -2.94
CA GLY A 4 -22.07 -37.65 -1.83
C GLY A 4 -22.45 -38.61 -0.71
N GLY A 5 -21.44 -39.10 0.03
CA GLY A 5 -21.66 -39.79 1.30
C GLY A 5 -22.04 -38.81 2.41
N THR A 6 -22.39 -39.32 3.58
CA THR A 6 -22.81 -38.51 4.74
C THR A 6 -21.64 -37.69 5.30
N TYR A 7 -21.80 -36.36 5.38
CA TYR A 7 -20.80 -35.46 5.97
C TYR A 7 -20.47 -35.84 7.42
N GLN A 8 -19.19 -35.91 7.74
CA GLN A 8 -18.63 -36.19 9.06
C GLN A 8 -18.01 -34.93 9.67
N ILE A 9 -17.67 -35.00 10.96
CA ILE A 9 -16.95 -33.91 11.65
C ILE A 9 -15.67 -33.56 10.88
N ASN A 10 -15.43 -32.25 10.70
CA ASN A 10 -14.39 -31.58 9.92
C ASN A 10 -14.59 -31.54 8.40
N ASP A 11 -15.58 -32.25 7.85
CA ASP A 11 -15.88 -32.17 6.43
C ASP A 11 -16.37 -30.76 6.07
N LEU A 12 -15.86 -30.21 4.96
CA LEU A 12 -16.37 -28.99 4.34
C LEU A 12 -17.66 -29.30 3.60
N VAL A 13 -18.75 -28.63 3.96
CA VAL A 13 -20.04 -28.77 3.30
C VAL A 13 -20.05 -27.87 2.06
N GLU A 14 -20.17 -28.48 0.88
CA GLU A 14 -20.31 -27.73 -0.38
C GLU A 14 -21.60 -26.89 -0.40
N ASN A 15 -21.68 -25.88 -1.28
CA ASN A 15 -22.88 -25.05 -1.35
C ASN A 15 -24.13 -25.90 -1.66
N ILE A 16 -25.13 -25.80 -0.81
CA ILE A 16 -26.44 -26.42 -1.00
C ILE A 16 -27.45 -25.31 -1.27
N SER A 17 -28.14 -25.41 -2.39
CA SER A 17 -29.26 -24.53 -2.73
C SER A 17 -30.56 -25.33 -2.83
N THR A 18 -31.63 -24.81 -2.24
CA THR A 18 -32.95 -25.44 -2.25
C THR A 18 -34.08 -24.45 -2.01
N GLU A 19 -35.26 -24.77 -2.50
CA GLU A 19 -36.49 -24.06 -2.16
C GLU A 19 -36.88 -24.30 -0.70
N LEU A 20 -37.41 -23.26 -0.06
CA LEU A 20 -37.93 -23.30 1.29
C LEU A 20 -39.44 -23.52 1.25
N CYS A 21 -39.95 -24.37 2.14
CA CYS A 21 -41.39 -24.53 2.33
C CYS A 21 -41.95 -23.60 3.42
N TYR A 22 -41.10 -23.03 4.27
CA TYR A 22 -41.46 -22.00 5.22
C TYR A 22 -40.24 -21.11 5.57
N PRO A 23 -40.39 -19.78 5.66
CA PRO A 23 -41.48 -19.03 5.05
C PRO A 23 -41.48 -19.25 3.53
N GLN A 24 -42.65 -19.22 2.89
CA GLN A 24 -42.70 -19.29 1.43
C GLN A 24 -41.92 -18.10 0.85
N SER A 25 -40.94 -18.39 -0.01
CA SER A 25 -40.17 -17.39 -0.73
C SER A 25 -40.03 -17.80 -2.19
N ASP A 26 -40.08 -16.83 -3.10
CA ASP A 26 -39.77 -17.02 -4.52
C ASP A 26 -38.26 -17.13 -4.79
N THR A 27 -37.43 -16.97 -3.75
CA THR A 27 -35.97 -17.08 -3.82
C THR A 27 -35.49 -18.40 -3.22
N GLU A 28 -34.60 -19.07 -3.94
CA GLU A 28 -33.90 -20.25 -3.43
C GLU A 28 -33.01 -19.86 -2.23
N TRP A 29 -33.00 -20.67 -1.18
CA TRP A 29 -32.07 -20.52 -0.06
C TRP A 29 -30.76 -21.21 -0.42
N SER A 30 -29.63 -20.57 -0.11
CA SER A 30 -28.29 -21.09 -0.36
C SER A 30 -27.44 -21.05 0.90
N LEU A 31 -26.77 -22.16 1.21
CA LEU A 31 -25.88 -22.26 2.36
C LEU A 31 -24.79 -21.18 2.32
N TYR A 32 -24.24 -20.93 1.13
CA TYR A 32 -23.14 -19.97 0.96
C TYR A 32 -23.58 -18.50 1.03
N ASP A 33 -24.88 -18.22 1.13
CA ASP A 33 -25.35 -16.86 1.47
C ASP A 33 -24.92 -16.47 2.89
N HIS A 34 -24.64 -17.47 3.73
CA HIS A 34 -24.16 -17.31 5.11
C HIS A 34 -22.66 -17.57 5.26
N PHE A 35 -21.95 -17.80 4.14
CA PHE A 35 -20.51 -18.03 4.16
C PHE A 35 -19.79 -16.69 4.10
N GLY A 36 -19.09 -16.34 5.19
CA GLY A 36 -18.36 -15.06 5.33
C GLY A 36 -17.51 -14.69 4.11
N ASN A 37 -16.85 -15.69 3.52
CA ASN A 37 -15.98 -15.53 2.35
C ASN A 37 -16.72 -15.11 1.07
N VAL A 38 -18.04 -15.29 1.02
CA VAL A 38 -18.91 -14.97 -0.12
C VAL A 38 -19.78 -13.76 0.18
N ASN A 39 -20.25 -13.59 1.42
CA ASN A 39 -21.22 -12.56 1.80
C ASN A 39 -20.61 -11.26 2.35
N GLY A 40 -19.31 -11.04 2.15
CA GLY A 40 -18.62 -9.81 2.56
C GLY A 40 -18.17 -9.76 4.02
N GLY A 41 -18.03 -10.92 4.66
CA GLY A 41 -17.44 -11.06 6.00
C GLY A 41 -18.45 -11.18 7.13
N ASP A 42 -19.73 -11.37 6.80
CA ASP A 42 -20.77 -11.68 7.79
C ASP A 42 -20.74 -13.18 8.10
N TYR A 43 -19.78 -13.57 8.93
CA TYR A 43 -19.56 -14.95 9.34
C TYR A 43 -20.70 -15.45 10.23
N LYS A 44 -21.29 -16.60 9.86
CA LYS A 44 -22.38 -17.24 10.60
C LYS A 44 -22.00 -18.64 11.05
N LEU A 45 -22.62 -19.08 12.15
CA LEU A 45 -22.75 -20.49 12.49
C LEU A 45 -24.07 -21.02 11.96
N ILE A 46 -24.05 -22.20 11.36
CA ILE A 46 -25.28 -22.81 10.81
C ILE A 46 -25.67 -24.00 11.67
N TRP A 47 -26.83 -23.90 12.31
CA TRP A 47 -27.44 -25.04 12.98
C TRP A 47 -28.52 -25.67 12.07
N ILE A 48 -28.23 -26.87 11.60
CA ILE A 48 -29.18 -27.69 10.84
C ILE A 48 -29.92 -28.65 11.78
N MET A 49 -31.25 -28.56 11.82
CA MET A 49 -32.14 -29.40 12.62
C MET A 49 -32.98 -30.31 11.72
N LEU A 50 -32.68 -31.61 11.75
CA LEU A 50 -33.39 -32.62 10.96
C LEU A 50 -34.46 -33.27 11.82
N PHE A 51 -35.71 -33.34 11.34
CA PHE A 51 -36.82 -33.79 12.15
C PHE A 51 -37.86 -34.62 11.39
N ASN A 52 -38.75 -35.26 12.16
CA ASN A 52 -39.90 -35.98 11.62
C ASN A 52 -41.18 -35.38 12.20
N ALA A 53 -42.05 -34.83 11.34
CA ALA A 53 -43.26 -34.13 11.77
C ALA A 53 -44.25 -35.03 12.54
N SER A 54 -44.22 -36.35 12.32
CA SER A 54 -45.04 -37.30 13.07
C SER A 54 -44.47 -37.69 14.44
N SER A 55 -43.26 -37.24 14.78
CA SER A 55 -42.60 -37.56 16.05
C SER A 55 -42.98 -36.56 17.13
N HIS A 56 -43.45 -37.06 18.29
CA HIS A 56 -43.75 -36.20 19.43
C HIS A 56 -42.51 -35.47 19.98
N VAL A 57 -41.33 -36.10 19.88
CA VAL A 57 -40.08 -35.47 20.32
C VAL A 57 -39.76 -34.26 19.44
N SER A 58 -39.85 -34.42 18.11
CA SER A 58 -39.62 -33.33 17.15
C SER A 58 -40.61 -32.16 17.30
N GLN A 59 -41.84 -32.44 17.72
CA GLN A 59 -42.85 -31.42 18.01
C GLN A 59 -42.45 -30.52 19.20
N ILE A 60 -41.95 -31.11 20.29
CA ILE A 60 -41.47 -30.35 21.45
C ILE A 60 -40.20 -29.57 21.09
N GLU A 61 -39.36 -30.16 20.25
CA GLU A 61 -38.08 -29.59 19.89
C GLU A 61 -38.14 -28.39 18.97
N ALA A 62 -39.20 -28.26 18.16
CA ALA A 62 -39.43 -27.08 17.34
C ALA A 62 -39.51 -25.81 18.22
N GLU A 63 -40.29 -25.84 19.30
CA GLU A 63 -40.41 -24.72 20.25
C GLU A 63 -39.09 -24.43 20.96
N PHE A 64 -38.37 -25.47 21.35
CA PHE A 64 -37.10 -25.32 22.07
C PHE A 64 -35.99 -24.77 21.16
N THR A 65 -35.94 -25.21 19.91
CA THR A 65 -35.02 -24.72 18.88
C THR A 65 -35.26 -23.24 18.61
N GLU A 66 -36.52 -22.82 18.41
CA GLU A 66 -36.87 -21.40 18.25
C GLU A 66 -36.50 -20.57 19.49
N SER A 67 -36.70 -21.11 20.69
CA SER A 67 -36.33 -20.41 21.93
C SER A 67 -34.82 -20.20 22.05
N ILE A 68 -33.98 -21.15 21.60
CA ILE A 68 -32.52 -21.00 21.57
C ILE A 68 -32.12 -20.03 20.46
N PHE A 69 -32.65 -20.20 19.25
CA PHE A 69 -32.37 -19.32 18.12
C PHE A 69 -32.67 -17.86 18.46
N SER A 70 -33.82 -17.61 19.09
CA SER A 70 -34.23 -16.28 19.54
C SER A 70 -33.25 -15.65 20.55
N GLN A 71 -32.51 -16.45 21.34
CA GLN A 71 -31.48 -15.93 22.26
C GLN A 71 -30.23 -15.45 21.53
N TYR A 72 -29.87 -16.10 20.42
CA TYR A 72 -28.70 -15.77 19.60
C TYR A 72 -29.03 -14.93 18.36
N ARG A 73 -30.27 -14.42 18.26
CA ARG A 73 -30.71 -13.65 17.10
C ARG A 73 -29.88 -12.38 16.97
N GLY A 74 -29.21 -12.24 15.82
CA GLY A 74 -28.30 -11.13 15.56
C GLY A 74 -26.88 -11.32 16.10
N SER A 75 -26.60 -12.43 16.79
CA SER A 75 -25.26 -12.80 17.27
C SER A 75 -24.51 -13.73 16.30
N GLY A 76 -25.06 -13.98 15.10
CA GLY A 76 -24.40 -14.77 14.05
C GLY A 76 -24.80 -16.24 13.98
N LEU A 77 -25.72 -16.73 14.81
CA LEU A 77 -26.36 -18.03 14.61
C LEU A 77 -27.43 -17.93 13.53
N GLU A 78 -27.43 -18.85 12.58
CA GLU A 78 -28.50 -19.09 11.62
C GLU A 78 -29.00 -20.52 11.78
N VAL A 79 -30.32 -20.69 11.81
CA VAL A 79 -30.94 -22.02 11.93
C VAL A 79 -31.60 -22.38 10.60
N LEU A 80 -31.46 -23.64 10.21
CA LEU A 80 -32.19 -24.23 9.10
C LEU A 80 -32.76 -25.56 9.57
N SER A 81 -34.01 -25.83 9.27
CA SER A 81 -34.59 -27.14 9.56
C SER A 81 -35.01 -27.88 8.31
N ALA A 82 -34.96 -29.21 8.34
CA ALA A 82 -35.46 -30.04 7.27
C ALA A 82 -36.34 -31.15 7.84
N GLY A 83 -37.59 -31.16 7.39
CA GLY A 83 -38.64 -32.03 7.91
C GLY A 83 -39.19 -32.97 6.85
N ALA A 84 -39.62 -34.16 7.28
CA ALA A 84 -40.30 -35.14 6.44
C ALA A 84 -41.49 -35.78 7.17
N ASN A 85 -42.21 -36.67 6.46
CA ASN A 85 -43.39 -37.39 6.97
C ASN A 85 -44.51 -36.46 7.44
N TRP A 86 -44.78 -35.44 6.62
CA TRP A 86 -45.95 -34.57 6.77
C TRP A 86 -47.22 -35.43 6.76
N GLY A 87 -47.91 -35.47 7.90
CA GLY A 87 -49.13 -36.27 8.08
C GLY A 87 -50.40 -35.54 7.63
N SER A 88 -51.57 -36.11 7.89
CA SER A 88 -52.87 -35.45 7.63
C SER A 88 -53.07 -34.15 8.44
N ASN A 89 -52.26 -33.94 9.48
CA ASN A 89 -52.44 -32.86 10.44
C ASN A 89 -51.50 -31.68 10.19
N TYR A 90 -50.45 -31.83 9.38
CA TYR A 90 -49.43 -30.80 9.16
C TYR A 90 -48.92 -30.84 7.72
N THR A 91 -48.95 -29.70 7.05
CA THR A 91 -48.04 -29.36 5.95
C THR A 91 -46.78 -28.70 6.52
N CYS A 92 -45.69 -28.61 5.74
CA CYS A 92 -44.50 -27.87 6.18
C CYS A 92 -44.83 -26.42 6.60
N GLU A 93 -45.63 -25.71 5.79
CA GLU A 93 -46.02 -24.33 6.10
C GLU A 93 -46.79 -24.24 7.42
N SER A 94 -47.80 -25.10 7.62
CA SER A 94 -48.59 -25.12 8.85
C SER A 94 -47.76 -25.49 10.09
N TRP A 95 -46.65 -26.21 9.91
CA TRP A 95 -45.73 -26.53 11.00
C TRP A 95 -44.98 -25.28 11.45
N GLY A 96 -44.41 -24.52 10.51
CA GLY A 96 -43.75 -23.25 10.82
C GLY A 96 -44.67 -22.26 11.52
N GLU A 97 -45.91 -22.14 11.05
CA GLU A 97 -46.94 -21.29 11.66
C GLU A 97 -47.33 -21.75 13.07
N LEU A 98 -47.58 -23.06 13.25
CA LEU A 98 -48.03 -23.61 14.54
C LEU A 98 -47.04 -23.32 15.66
N TYR A 99 -45.74 -23.47 15.38
CA TYR A 99 -44.67 -23.25 16.34
C TYR A 99 -44.10 -21.83 16.30
N SER A 100 -44.65 -20.94 15.47
CA SER A 100 -44.19 -19.56 15.30
C SER A 100 -42.68 -19.47 15.02
N LEU A 101 -42.19 -20.38 14.18
CA LEU A 101 -40.76 -20.46 13.84
C LEU A 101 -40.36 -19.22 13.05
N THR A 102 -39.15 -18.74 13.28
CA THR A 102 -38.59 -17.58 12.56
C THR A 102 -37.44 -17.96 11.65
N TYR A 103 -37.02 -19.22 11.69
CA TYR A 103 -35.99 -19.77 10.83
C TYR A 103 -36.59 -20.61 9.68
N PRO A 104 -35.85 -20.77 8.56
CA PRO A 104 -36.34 -21.52 7.41
C PRO A 104 -36.53 -23.02 7.62
N ILE A 105 -37.44 -23.60 6.83
CA ILE A 105 -37.76 -25.02 6.78
C ILE A 105 -37.69 -25.52 5.33
N ILE A 106 -37.00 -26.64 5.14
CA ILE A 106 -36.96 -27.41 3.88
C ILE A 106 -37.95 -28.57 3.97
N ASP A 107 -38.71 -28.77 2.89
CA ASP A 107 -39.52 -29.96 2.71
C ASP A 107 -38.64 -31.09 2.19
N ASP A 108 -38.22 -31.96 3.11
CA ASP A 108 -37.37 -33.11 2.82
C ASP A 108 -38.18 -34.42 2.73
N THR A 109 -39.39 -34.38 2.16
CA THR A 109 -40.22 -35.58 1.94
C THR A 109 -39.47 -36.69 1.19
N ASN A 110 -38.54 -36.33 0.29
CA ASN A 110 -37.73 -37.28 -0.46
C ASN A 110 -36.48 -37.78 0.29
N MET A 111 -36.23 -37.29 1.51
CA MET A 111 -35.07 -37.61 2.36
C MET A 111 -33.71 -37.32 1.70
N ASN A 112 -33.68 -36.41 0.72
CA ASN A 112 -32.46 -36.09 -0.02
C ASN A 112 -31.55 -35.17 0.77
N PHE A 113 -32.12 -34.21 1.51
CA PHE A 113 -31.36 -33.26 2.31
C PHE A 113 -30.82 -33.92 3.58
N ARG A 114 -31.66 -34.66 4.31
CA ARG A 114 -31.26 -35.44 5.49
C ARG A 114 -30.12 -36.43 5.17
N ALA A 115 -30.19 -37.11 4.03
CA ALA A 115 -29.17 -38.10 3.64
C ALA A 115 -27.76 -37.50 3.50
N LEU A 116 -27.63 -36.19 3.31
CA LEU A 116 -26.34 -35.50 3.32
C LEU A 116 -25.66 -35.54 4.70
N PHE A 117 -26.43 -35.60 5.77
CA PHE A 117 -25.94 -35.40 7.13
C PHE A 117 -26.15 -36.58 8.08
N THR A 118 -27.14 -37.44 7.82
CA THR A 118 -27.39 -38.64 8.62
C THR A 118 -28.29 -39.66 7.91
N ASP A 119 -28.02 -40.94 8.12
CA ASP A 119 -28.98 -42.05 7.91
C ASP A 119 -29.60 -42.54 9.24
N GLY A 120 -29.16 -41.98 10.37
CA GLY A 120 -29.56 -42.31 11.73
C GLY A 120 -30.91 -41.73 12.15
N SER A 121 -31.25 -41.76 13.43
CA SER A 121 -32.57 -41.32 13.91
C SER A 121 -32.71 -39.80 13.90
N VAL A 122 -33.94 -39.31 13.80
CA VAL A 122 -34.27 -37.90 14.02
C VAL A 122 -35.11 -37.76 15.29
N PRO A 123 -34.97 -36.66 16.06
CA PRO A 123 -34.21 -35.45 15.75
C PRO A 123 -32.69 -35.64 15.67
N HIS A 124 -32.06 -34.93 14.73
CA HIS A 124 -30.62 -34.95 14.49
C HIS A 124 -30.12 -33.52 14.29
N HIS A 125 -29.03 -33.18 14.96
CA HIS A 125 -28.49 -31.81 15.01
C HIS A 125 -27.12 -31.79 14.36
N VAL A 126 -26.92 -30.85 13.46
CA VAL A 126 -25.63 -30.56 12.84
C VAL A 126 -25.29 -29.10 13.09
N LEU A 127 -24.05 -28.83 13.48
CA LEU A 127 -23.53 -27.48 13.59
C LEU A 127 -22.39 -27.30 12.60
N LEU A 128 -22.48 -26.27 11.78
CA LEU A 128 -21.43 -25.85 10.87
C LEU A 128 -20.76 -24.59 11.43
N ASP A 129 -19.43 -24.55 11.36
CA ASP A 129 -18.67 -23.37 11.70
C ASP A 129 -18.75 -22.28 10.62
N HIS A 130 -18.07 -21.15 10.87
CA HIS A 130 -17.99 -20.02 9.94
C HIS A 130 -17.28 -20.33 8.62
N GLN A 131 -16.58 -21.47 8.54
CA GLN A 131 -15.92 -22.00 7.35
C GLN A 131 -16.77 -23.08 6.65
N MET A 132 -18.02 -23.28 7.05
CA MET A 132 -18.93 -24.31 6.54
C MET A 132 -18.44 -25.75 6.81
N ARG A 133 -17.64 -25.95 7.85
CA ARG A 133 -17.21 -27.29 8.28
C ARG A 133 -18.11 -27.84 9.38
N VAL A 134 -18.37 -29.13 9.36
CA VAL A 134 -19.14 -29.80 10.42
C VAL A 134 -18.33 -29.84 11.71
N ILE A 135 -18.77 -29.12 12.74
CA ILE A 135 -18.15 -29.15 14.08
C ILE A 135 -18.93 -29.98 15.09
N TYR A 136 -20.20 -30.29 14.80
CA TYR A 136 -21.03 -31.19 15.59
C TYR A 136 -22.02 -31.95 14.69
N THR A 137 -22.22 -33.24 14.93
CA THR A 137 -23.30 -34.03 14.30
C THR A 137 -23.72 -35.16 15.25
N SER A 138 -24.99 -35.21 15.66
CA SER A 138 -25.52 -36.27 16.52
C SER A 138 -27.04 -36.39 16.45
N GLU A 139 -27.53 -37.62 16.59
CA GLU A 139 -28.94 -37.88 16.89
C GLU A 139 -29.25 -37.56 18.36
N GLY A 140 -30.53 -37.32 18.66
CA GLY A 140 -31.01 -37.03 20.01
C GLY A 140 -31.59 -35.62 20.13
N THR A 141 -32.07 -35.29 21.33
CA THR A 141 -32.73 -34.00 21.58
C THR A 141 -31.81 -32.98 22.22
N VAL A 142 -32.04 -31.70 21.97
CA VAL A 142 -31.38 -30.57 22.66
C VAL A 142 -31.99 -30.21 24.02
N ILE A 143 -33.06 -30.90 24.43
CA ILE A 143 -33.75 -30.63 25.71
C ILE A 143 -32.93 -31.18 26.89
N PRO A 144 -32.63 -30.38 27.93
CA PRO A 144 -31.94 -30.85 29.13
C PRO A 144 -32.72 -31.91 29.92
N PRO A 145 -32.05 -32.88 30.57
CA PRO A 145 -30.59 -33.02 30.71
C PRO A 145 -29.91 -33.76 29.53
N THR A 146 -30.70 -34.39 28.66
CA THR A 146 -30.23 -35.27 27.57
C THR A 146 -29.54 -34.55 26.42
N GLY A 147 -29.82 -33.24 26.22
CA GLY A 147 -29.26 -32.42 25.14
C GLY A 147 -28.08 -31.51 25.50
N SER A 148 -27.49 -31.70 26.68
CA SER A 148 -26.42 -30.83 27.19
C SER A 148 -25.18 -30.77 26.29
N GLN A 149 -24.85 -31.85 25.56
CA GLN A 149 -23.67 -31.88 24.69
C GLN A 149 -23.78 -30.95 23.48
N PHE A 150 -24.94 -30.91 22.82
CA PHE A 150 -25.17 -29.97 21.72
C PHE A 150 -25.11 -28.52 22.22
N LEU A 151 -25.76 -28.23 23.35
CA LEU A 151 -25.78 -26.87 23.90
C LEU A 151 -24.37 -26.37 24.24
N VAL A 152 -23.51 -27.23 24.81
CA VAL A 152 -22.10 -26.92 25.06
C VAL A 152 -21.34 -26.71 23.75
N ALA A 153 -21.59 -27.54 22.73
CA ALA A 153 -20.95 -27.36 21.41
C ALA A 153 -21.37 -26.04 20.75
N LEU A 154 -22.65 -25.68 20.82
CA LEU A 154 -23.18 -24.42 20.32
C LEU A 154 -22.60 -23.22 21.08
N GLU A 155 -22.59 -23.25 22.41
CA GLU A 155 -22.03 -22.17 23.24
C GLU A 155 -20.55 -21.94 22.92
N ASN A 156 -19.73 -23.00 22.88
CA ASN A 156 -18.33 -22.91 22.48
C ASN A 156 -18.16 -22.37 21.05
N ALA A 157 -19.02 -22.78 20.11
CA ALA A 157 -18.96 -22.28 18.74
C ALA A 157 -19.29 -20.79 18.67
N MET A 158 -20.33 -20.35 19.40
CA MET A 158 -20.72 -18.94 19.48
C MET A 158 -19.60 -18.08 20.09
N GLU A 159 -18.96 -18.54 21.18
CA GLU A 159 -17.79 -17.85 21.75
C GLU A 159 -16.65 -17.75 20.74
N ASN A 160 -16.37 -18.82 19.99
CA ASN A 160 -15.36 -18.81 18.93
C ASN A 160 -15.70 -17.80 17.84
N LEU A 161 -16.98 -17.73 17.41
CA LEU A 161 -17.47 -16.78 16.41
C LEU A 161 -17.29 -15.32 16.87
N GLU A 162 -17.61 -15.03 18.14
CA GLU A 162 -17.44 -13.70 18.74
C GLU A 162 -15.96 -13.29 18.85
N SER A 163 -15.07 -14.27 19.00
CA SER A 163 -13.61 -14.07 19.11
C SER A 163 -12.86 -14.09 17.77
N LEU A 164 -13.56 -14.14 16.63
CA LEU A 164 -12.90 -14.24 15.33
C LEU A 164 -11.99 -13.04 15.04
N MET A 165 -10.73 -13.34 14.70
CA MET A 165 -9.80 -12.39 14.12
C MET A 165 -10.10 -12.27 12.63
N VAL A 166 -10.56 -11.10 12.19
CA VAL A 166 -10.84 -10.82 10.77
C VAL A 166 -9.72 -9.97 10.18
N VAL A 167 -9.05 -10.48 9.16
CA VAL A 167 -7.94 -9.81 8.47
C VAL A 167 -8.31 -9.59 7.02
N ASN A 168 -8.44 -8.32 6.63
CA ASN A 168 -8.69 -7.96 5.23
C ASN A 168 -7.42 -8.12 4.39
N HIS A 169 -7.58 -8.56 3.15
CA HIS A 169 -6.48 -8.68 2.19
C HIS A 169 -6.89 -8.15 0.82
N LEU A 170 -5.92 -7.60 0.10
CA LEU A 170 -6.06 -7.19 -1.28
C LEU A 170 -5.99 -8.40 -2.21
N LYS A 171 -6.35 -8.15 -3.47
CA LYS A 171 -5.89 -8.99 -4.56
C LYS A 171 -4.37 -8.84 -4.71
N ASP A 172 -3.71 -9.90 -5.15
CA ASP A 172 -2.28 -10.01 -5.39
C ASP A 172 -1.48 -10.12 -4.07
N TRP A 173 -0.27 -9.55 -4.02
CA TRP A 173 0.63 -9.68 -2.87
C TRP A 173 0.17 -8.91 -1.64
N ASN A 174 0.22 -9.56 -0.48
CA ASN A 174 -0.09 -9.01 0.83
C ASN A 174 1.01 -9.40 1.82
N MET A 175 1.15 -8.61 2.88
CA MET A 175 1.97 -8.94 4.03
C MET A 175 1.08 -9.27 5.22
N VAL A 176 1.25 -10.47 5.78
CA VAL A 176 0.41 -11.02 6.85
C VAL A 176 1.25 -11.56 7.98
N GLY A 177 0.61 -11.85 9.11
CA GLY A 177 1.23 -12.59 10.20
C GLY A 177 0.18 -13.11 11.19
N LEU A 178 0.64 -13.76 12.26
CA LEU A 178 -0.24 -14.49 13.18
C LEU A 178 -0.38 -13.76 14.52
N PRO A 179 -1.52 -13.09 14.78
CA PRO A 179 -1.71 -12.26 15.98
C PRO A 179 -2.26 -13.02 17.19
N VAL A 180 -2.69 -14.28 17.01
CA VAL A 180 -3.26 -15.14 18.04
C VAL A 180 -2.59 -16.51 18.00
N ASN A 181 -2.59 -17.23 19.12
CA ASN A 181 -2.15 -18.63 19.12
C ASN A 181 -3.30 -19.52 18.61
N VAL A 182 -3.13 -20.04 17.41
CA VAL A 182 -4.03 -21.03 16.79
C VAL A 182 -3.53 -22.45 17.05
N SER A 183 -4.43 -23.44 16.99
CA SER A 183 -4.07 -24.86 17.11
C SER A 183 -3.40 -25.42 15.84
N ASP A 184 -3.68 -24.81 14.69
CA ASP A 184 -3.17 -25.20 13.38
C ASP A 184 -2.81 -23.92 12.60
N ALA A 185 -1.50 -23.69 12.44
CA ALA A 185 -0.95 -22.50 11.83
C ALA A 185 -0.64 -22.67 10.32
N PHE A 186 -1.21 -23.69 9.66
CA PHE A 186 -1.10 -23.80 8.21
C PHE A 186 -1.81 -22.62 7.52
N PRO A 187 -1.21 -22.02 6.47
CA PRO A 187 -1.79 -20.88 5.78
C PRO A 187 -3.19 -21.13 5.20
N SER A 188 -3.50 -22.37 4.81
CA SER A 188 -4.84 -22.74 4.33
C SER A 188 -5.95 -22.60 5.38
N ASN A 189 -5.59 -22.67 6.67
CA ASN A 189 -6.53 -22.58 7.78
C ASN A 189 -6.67 -21.15 8.29
N VAL A 190 -5.57 -20.38 8.28
CA VAL A 190 -5.54 -18.99 8.76
C VAL A 190 -5.92 -18.01 7.65
N PHE A 191 -5.43 -18.22 6.43
CA PHE A 191 -5.60 -17.36 5.26
C PHE A 191 -6.13 -18.16 4.05
N PRO A 192 -7.38 -18.66 4.11
CA PRO A 192 -7.95 -19.48 3.04
C PRO A 192 -8.02 -18.71 1.71
N GLY A 193 -7.90 -19.44 0.60
CA GLY A 193 -8.02 -18.86 -0.76
C GLY A 193 -6.74 -18.19 -1.29
N PHE A 194 -5.64 -18.23 -0.56
CA PHE A 194 -4.32 -17.84 -1.06
C PHE A 194 -3.84 -18.78 -2.19
N MET A 195 -2.87 -18.33 -2.99
CA MET A 195 -2.20 -19.18 -3.98
C MET A 195 -1.16 -20.06 -3.27
N GLU A 196 -1.35 -21.38 -3.31
CA GLU A 196 -0.41 -22.33 -2.71
C GLU A 196 1.03 -22.11 -3.20
N GLY A 197 2.00 -22.27 -2.28
CA GLY A 197 3.42 -22.04 -2.56
C GLY A 197 3.85 -20.57 -2.61
N THR A 198 2.97 -19.63 -2.22
CA THR A 198 3.30 -18.20 -2.18
C THR A 198 3.57 -17.62 -0.78
N LEU A 199 3.66 -18.47 0.26
CA LEU A 199 4.07 -18.01 1.59
C LEU A 199 5.59 -17.84 1.64
N PHE A 200 6.05 -16.60 1.87
CA PHE A 200 7.48 -16.30 1.96
C PHE A 200 7.83 -15.48 3.20
N SER A 201 8.76 -15.98 4.02
CA SER A 201 9.47 -15.22 5.02
C SER A 201 10.68 -14.49 4.40
N PHE A 202 11.44 -13.76 5.22
CA PHE A 202 12.64 -13.08 4.77
C PHE A 202 13.84 -13.30 5.70
N GLU A 203 14.91 -13.85 5.13
CA GLU A 203 16.20 -14.08 5.78
C GLU A 203 17.32 -13.54 4.87
N ASN A 204 17.40 -12.22 4.70
CA ASN A 204 18.20 -11.51 3.66
C ASN A 204 17.75 -11.76 2.21
N THR A 205 17.05 -12.87 1.96
CA THR A 205 16.34 -13.18 0.73
C THR A 205 14.99 -13.80 1.06
N TYR A 206 14.10 -13.89 0.07
CA TYR A 206 12.80 -14.53 0.26
C TYR A 206 12.97 -16.03 0.38
N VAL A 207 12.45 -16.59 1.47
CA VAL A 207 12.49 -18.03 1.78
C VAL A 207 11.06 -18.53 1.89
N ASN A 208 10.78 -19.70 1.30
CA ASN A 208 9.45 -20.29 1.39
C ASN A 208 9.21 -20.84 2.80
N SER A 209 7.99 -20.67 3.30
CA SER A 209 7.58 -21.12 4.63
C SER A 209 6.34 -22.01 4.55
N ASP A 210 6.25 -22.99 5.45
CA ASP A 210 5.13 -23.96 5.48
C ASP A 210 4.02 -23.55 6.47
N GLU A 211 4.39 -22.90 7.58
CA GLU A 211 3.50 -22.51 8.67
C GLU A 211 3.77 -21.07 9.11
N LEU A 212 2.77 -20.44 9.73
CA LEU A 212 2.87 -19.10 10.30
C LEU A 212 3.36 -19.17 11.75
N ILE A 213 4.42 -18.42 12.09
CA ILE A 213 4.93 -18.31 13.44
C ILE A 213 4.52 -16.95 14.04
N PRO A 214 3.98 -16.90 15.27
CA PRO A 214 3.70 -15.63 15.93
C PRO A 214 4.91 -14.71 16.00
N GLY A 215 4.77 -13.47 15.50
CA GLY A 215 5.80 -12.43 15.54
C GLY A 215 6.62 -12.33 14.27
N GLU A 216 6.60 -13.36 13.43
CA GLU A 216 7.13 -13.31 12.07
C GLU A 216 6.04 -12.82 11.11
N GLY A 217 6.44 -12.04 10.11
CA GLY A 217 5.55 -11.69 9.02
C GLY A 217 5.97 -12.34 7.70
N TYR A 218 5.00 -12.48 6.81
CA TYR A 218 5.13 -13.26 5.58
C TYR A 218 4.51 -12.50 4.42
N TRP A 219 5.08 -12.69 3.24
CA TRP A 219 4.39 -12.43 1.98
C TRP A 219 3.45 -13.59 1.67
N ILE A 220 2.27 -13.25 1.16
CA ILE A 220 1.29 -14.20 0.68
C ILE A 220 0.55 -13.59 -0.51
N HIS A 221 0.16 -14.40 -1.50
CA HIS A 221 -0.55 -13.89 -2.69
C HIS A 221 -1.98 -14.42 -2.75
N PHE A 222 -2.94 -13.52 -2.99
CA PHE A 222 -4.34 -13.87 -3.19
C PHE A 222 -4.80 -13.60 -4.64
N PRO A 223 -5.56 -14.50 -5.28
CA PRO A 223 -6.11 -14.27 -6.61
C PRO A 223 -7.25 -13.23 -6.62
N TYR A 224 -7.87 -12.97 -5.47
CA TYR A 224 -8.98 -12.05 -5.28
C TYR A 224 -8.80 -11.26 -3.98
N ALA A 225 -9.35 -10.05 -3.92
CA ALA A 225 -9.46 -9.30 -2.66
C ALA A 225 -10.55 -9.92 -1.78
N GLY A 226 -10.39 -9.82 -0.46
CA GLY A 226 -11.30 -10.45 0.48
C GLY A 226 -10.86 -10.26 1.92
N HIS A 227 -11.23 -11.21 2.75
CA HIS A 227 -10.85 -11.27 4.16
C HIS A 227 -10.64 -12.73 4.56
N ALA A 228 -9.89 -12.91 5.63
CA ALA A 228 -9.71 -14.18 6.29
C ALA A 228 -10.22 -14.07 7.73
N ALA A 229 -10.84 -15.13 8.25
CA ALA A 229 -11.22 -15.20 9.65
C ALA A 229 -10.84 -16.52 10.30
N PHE A 230 -10.23 -16.40 11.46
CA PHE A 230 -9.72 -17.50 12.27
C PHE A 230 -9.84 -17.14 13.75
N SER A 231 -9.95 -18.15 14.61
CA SER A 231 -9.99 -17.99 16.06
C SER A 231 -8.71 -18.53 16.70
N GLY A 232 -8.36 -17.99 17.86
CA GLY A 232 -7.19 -18.41 18.63
C GLY A 232 -7.16 -17.75 20.00
N SER A 233 -6.21 -18.16 20.83
CA SER A 233 -6.01 -17.52 22.13
C SER A 233 -5.15 -16.26 22.01
N ASP A 234 -5.49 -15.23 22.77
CA ASP A 234 -4.88 -13.92 22.62
C ASP A 234 -3.38 -13.88 22.95
N LEU A 235 -2.63 -13.18 22.11
CA LEU A 235 -1.26 -12.75 22.38
C LEU A 235 -1.31 -11.34 23.00
N THR A 236 -0.89 -11.24 24.25
CA THR A 236 -0.83 -9.94 24.97
C THR A 236 0.57 -9.36 25.04
N SER A 237 1.58 -10.19 24.78
CA SER A 237 2.99 -9.79 24.74
C SER A 237 3.78 -10.76 23.86
N LEU A 238 4.75 -10.24 23.11
CA LEU A 238 5.58 -11.02 22.22
C LEU A 238 6.96 -10.38 22.07
N THR A 239 8.01 -11.18 22.25
CA THR A 239 9.39 -10.77 21.99
C THR A 239 9.79 -11.26 20.60
N VAL A 240 10.23 -10.33 19.76
CA VAL A 240 10.67 -10.59 18.39
C VAL A 240 12.16 -10.33 18.29
N SER A 241 12.88 -11.25 17.65
CA SER A 241 14.30 -11.10 17.34
C SER A 241 14.47 -10.44 15.98
N LEU A 242 15.20 -9.32 15.96
CA LEU A 242 15.56 -8.58 14.77
C LEU A 242 17.02 -8.87 14.43
N SER A 243 17.28 -9.08 13.14
CA SER A 243 18.63 -9.06 12.57
C SER A 243 18.98 -7.64 12.08
N GLU A 244 20.26 -7.30 11.99
CA GLU A 244 20.72 -6.07 11.33
C GLU A 244 20.12 -5.97 9.91
N GLY A 245 19.55 -4.81 9.59
CA GLY A 245 18.86 -4.58 8.33
C GLY A 245 17.35 -4.82 8.40
N TRP A 246 16.76 -5.19 7.26
CA TRP A 246 15.31 -5.32 7.11
C TRP A 246 14.78 -6.66 7.64
N ASN A 247 13.72 -6.59 8.45
CA ASN A 247 13.01 -7.73 9.03
C ASN A 247 11.52 -7.63 8.70
N ILE A 248 10.85 -8.76 8.48
CA ILE A 248 9.39 -8.80 8.45
C ILE A 248 8.87 -9.31 9.78
N ILE A 249 8.03 -8.52 10.44
CA ILE A 249 7.43 -8.84 11.74
C ILE A 249 5.91 -8.84 11.66
N SER A 250 5.25 -9.43 12.67
CA SER A 250 3.81 -9.30 12.88
C SER A 250 3.46 -8.85 14.29
N GLY A 251 2.25 -8.31 14.43
CA GLY A 251 1.71 -7.83 15.69
C GLY A 251 1.18 -8.93 16.61
N ILE A 252 0.71 -8.48 17.78
CA ILE A 252 -0.04 -9.27 18.77
C ILE A 252 -1.56 -9.12 18.53
N SER A 253 -2.40 -9.63 19.43
CA SER A 253 -3.87 -9.58 19.30
C SER A 253 -4.46 -8.16 19.27
N ILE A 254 -3.67 -7.16 19.67
CA ILE A 254 -4.09 -5.74 19.67
C ILE A 254 -3.12 -4.87 18.88
N GLU A 255 -3.64 -3.77 18.34
CA GLU A 255 -2.82 -2.76 17.68
C GLU A 255 -1.77 -2.20 18.65
N THR A 256 -0.52 -2.16 18.18
CA THR A 256 0.62 -1.68 18.97
C THR A 256 1.28 -0.51 18.24
N ASP A 257 1.26 0.68 18.83
CA ASP A 257 1.99 1.83 18.30
C ASP A 257 3.50 1.57 18.29
N LEU A 258 4.20 1.97 17.23
CA LEU A 258 5.66 1.85 17.10
C LEU A 258 6.37 2.52 18.29
N ALA A 259 5.83 3.64 18.77
CA ALA A 259 6.37 4.37 19.91
C ALA A 259 6.25 3.60 21.23
N ASP A 260 5.38 2.60 21.32
CA ASP A 260 5.15 1.81 22.53
C ASP A 260 5.92 0.48 22.56
N ILE A 261 6.47 0.07 21.43
CA ILE A 261 7.36 -1.10 21.34
C ILE A 261 8.56 -0.90 22.27
N SER A 262 8.86 -1.92 23.08
CA SER A 262 10.03 -1.91 23.94
C SER A 262 11.28 -2.19 23.11
N ASP A 263 12.17 -1.22 23.07
CA ASP A 263 13.44 -1.30 22.35
C ASP A 263 14.58 -0.82 23.29
N PRO A 264 14.98 -1.67 24.26
CA PRO A 264 16.01 -1.32 25.24
C PRO A 264 17.38 -1.04 24.58
N GLY A 265 17.65 -1.70 23.45
CA GLY A 265 18.87 -1.54 22.68
C GLY A 265 18.90 -0.31 21.77
N GLN A 266 17.74 0.34 21.56
CA GLN A 266 17.56 1.39 20.54
C GLN A 266 18.02 0.92 19.16
N ILE A 267 17.68 -0.33 18.82
CA ILE A 267 18.09 -0.96 17.58
C ILE A 267 17.19 -0.61 16.40
N ILE A 268 15.95 -0.15 16.63
CA ILE A 268 15.03 0.17 15.53
C ILE A 268 15.49 1.44 14.81
N VAL A 269 15.58 1.36 13.48
CA VAL A 269 15.82 2.52 12.62
C VAL A 269 14.56 3.40 12.59
N PRO A 270 14.64 4.69 12.94
CA PRO A 270 13.49 5.58 12.95
C PRO A 270 12.90 5.74 11.55
N GLY A 271 11.56 5.79 11.44
CA GLY A 271 10.87 5.95 10.17
C GLY A 271 10.87 4.70 9.27
N SER A 272 11.33 3.55 9.78
CA SER A 272 11.47 2.31 9.00
C SER A 272 10.31 1.33 9.11
N LEU A 273 9.20 1.68 9.79
CA LEU A 273 8.03 0.80 9.81
C LEU A 273 7.22 1.00 8.52
N TYR A 274 7.05 -0.08 7.77
CA TYR A 274 6.30 -0.08 6.51
C TYR A 274 5.29 -1.22 6.47
N GLU A 275 4.07 -0.91 6.05
CA GLU A 275 3.09 -1.89 5.59
C GLU A 275 3.10 -1.98 4.06
N PHE A 276 2.36 -2.96 3.53
CA PHE A 276 2.16 -3.12 2.10
C PHE A 276 0.68 -3.06 1.74
N ASP A 277 0.29 -2.00 1.01
CA ASP A 277 -1.08 -1.76 0.52
C ASP A 277 -1.02 -1.53 -1.01
N GLY A 278 -0.63 -2.59 -1.72
CA GLY A 278 -0.30 -2.58 -3.15
C GLY A 278 1.03 -1.89 -3.51
N THR A 279 1.63 -1.17 -2.55
CA THR A 279 3.02 -0.68 -2.53
C THR A 279 3.44 -0.49 -1.07
N TYR A 280 4.71 -0.16 -0.84
CA TYR A 280 5.18 0.25 0.49
C TYR A 280 4.60 1.58 0.97
N VAL A 281 3.98 1.53 2.15
CA VAL A 281 3.43 2.70 2.85
C VAL A 281 4.01 2.75 4.26
N ASN A 282 4.46 3.92 4.69
CA ASN A 282 4.94 4.09 6.06
C ASN A 282 3.77 3.91 7.05
N ALA A 283 4.01 3.11 8.10
CA ALA A 283 3.04 2.88 9.17
C ALA A 283 3.55 3.45 10.51
N THR A 284 2.62 3.74 11.43
CA THR A 284 2.93 4.22 12.79
C THR A 284 2.60 3.19 13.87
N SER A 285 1.87 2.14 13.50
CA SER A 285 1.39 1.08 14.38
C SER A 285 1.43 -0.26 13.64
N VAL A 286 1.47 -1.33 14.43
CA VAL A 286 1.40 -2.71 13.97
C VAL A 286 0.00 -3.23 14.29
N GLN A 287 -0.81 -3.45 13.25
CA GLN A 287 -2.17 -3.97 13.38
C GLN A 287 -2.18 -5.51 13.45
N PRO A 288 -3.11 -6.12 14.20
CA PRO A 288 -3.27 -7.57 14.25
C PRO A 288 -3.49 -8.17 12.85
N GLY A 289 -2.84 -9.31 12.57
CA GLY A 289 -3.03 -10.06 11.32
C GLY A 289 -2.24 -9.57 10.11
N LYS A 290 -1.71 -8.34 10.16
CA LYS A 290 -0.86 -7.78 9.11
C LYS A 290 0.63 -8.04 9.39
N GLY A 291 1.40 -8.11 8.32
CA GLY A 291 2.86 -8.13 8.33
C GLY A 291 3.44 -6.73 8.07
N TYR A 292 4.59 -6.45 8.68
CA TYR A 292 5.25 -5.15 8.57
C TYR A 292 6.75 -5.32 8.37
N TRP A 293 7.33 -4.49 7.52
CA TRP A 293 8.77 -4.32 7.47
C TRP A 293 9.23 -3.38 8.57
N ILE A 294 10.35 -3.72 9.21
CA ILE A 294 11.07 -2.87 10.15
C ILE A 294 12.58 -3.01 9.93
N ASN A 295 13.32 -1.91 9.98
CA ASN A 295 14.78 -1.93 9.82
C ASN A 295 15.47 -1.77 11.17
N ALA A 296 16.58 -2.48 11.39
CA ALA A 296 17.35 -2.45 12.62
C ALA A 296 18.84 -2.11 12.37
N PHE A 297 19.41 -1.28 13.25
CA PHE A 297 20.83 -0.92 13.25
C PHE A 297 21.76 -2.08 13.60
N SER A 298 21.26 -3.08 14.33
CA SER A 298 22.00 -4.24 14.77
C SER A 298 21.05 -5.35 15.22
N ASP A 299 21.57 -6.57 15.33
CA ASP A 299 20.84 -7.69 15.93
C ASP A 299 20.37 -7.36 17.35
N GLY A 300 19.17 -7.83 17.72
CA GLY A 300 18.66 -7.68 19.09
C GLY A 300 17.19 -8.04 19.21
N ASN A 301 16.62 -7.85 20.40
CA ASN A 301 15.23 -8.19 20.68
C ASN A 301 14.40 -6.95 20.98
N VAL A 302 13.19 -6.91 20.44
CA VAL A 302 12.16 -5.93 20.76
C VAL A 302 10.94 -6.64 21.32
N THR A 303 10.12 -5.96 22.11
CA THR A 303 8.93 -6.57 22.71
C THR A 303 7.69 -5.71 22.47
N LEU A 304 6.68 -6.32 21.87
CA LEU A 304 5.34 -5.76 21.72
C LEU A 304 4.51 -6.18 22.94
N SER A 305 3.72 -5.29 23.51
CA SER A 305 2.93 -5.59 24.71
C SER A 305 1.69 -4.69 24.83
N ALA A 306 0.58 -5.28 25.26
CA ALA A 306 -0.73 -4.66 25.27
C ALA A 306 -0.90 -3.44 26.24
N GLY A 307 0.08 -3.17 27.10
CA GLY A 307 0.06 -2.09 28.09
C GLY A 307 1.14 -1.02 27.91
N GLY A 308 1.86 -1.04 26.78
CA GLY A 308 3.03 -0.20 26.55
C GLY A 308 4.22 -0.55 27.44
N SER A 309 5.39 -0.02 27.09
CA SER A 309 6.66 -0.30 27.79
C SER A 309 7.23 0.93 28.51
N SER A 310 8.12 0.72 29.49
CA SER A 310 8.88 1.80 30.14
C SER A 310 10.13 2.21 29.36
N GLU A 311 10.64 1.33 28.51
CA GLU A 311 11.81 1.53 27.65
C GLU A 311 11.38 1.56 26.17
N LYS A 312 10.65 2.64 25.86
CA LYS A 312 10.07 2.93 24.55
C LYS A 312 11.11 3.29 23.50
N VAL A 313 10.75 3.16 22.23
CA VAL A 313 11.51 3.73 21.09
C VAL A 313 11.73 5.24 21.34
N LYS A 314 12.99 5.66 21.42
CA LYS A 314 13.37 7.03 21.86
C LYS A 314 13.69 8.03 20.75
N SER A 315 13.56 7.67 19.48
CA SER A 315 14.20 8.45 18.42
C SER A 315 13.48 9.75 18.06
N SER A 316 14.20 10.87 18.09
CA SER A 316 13.85 12.09 17.37
C SER A 316 14.22 11.93 15.89
N PHE A 317 13.25 11.55 15.06
CA PHE A 317 13.41 11.54 13.60
C PHE A 317 13.08 12.94 13.06
N TYR A 318 14.01 13.55 12.33
CA TYR A 318 13.73 14.76 11.54
C TYR A 318 13.45 14.34 10.09
N ASP A 319 12.22 14.57 9.63
CA ASP A 319 11.81 14.18 8.29
C ASP A 319 12.17 15.26 7.26
N TYR A 320 13.29 15.05 6.57
CA TYR A 320 13.74 15.88 5.44
C TYR A 320 12.77 15.81 4.25
N SER A 321 11.96 14.75 4.13
CA SER A 321 11.04 14.58 3.00
C SER A 321 9.90 15.61 2.99
N GLU A 322 9.54 16.16 4.17
CA GLU A 322 8.51 17.21 4.30
C GLU A 322 8.84 18.46 3.46
N ASN A 323 10.13 18.81 3.40
CA ASN A 323 10.63 19.99 2.70
C ASN A 323 11.19 19.68 1.30
N ALA A 324 11.20 18.41 0.88
CA ALA A 324 11.66 17.99 -0.43
C ALA A 324 10.62 18.29 -1.52
N ASN A 325 11.07 18.37 -2.77
CA ASN A 325 10.16 18.23 -3.91
C ASN A 325 9.63 16.80 -3.94
N VAL A 326 8.42 16.62 -4.48
CA VAL A 326 7.78 15.31 -4.55
C VAL A 326 7.52 14.96 -6.00
N LEU A 327 7.95 13.77 -6.42
CA LEU A 327 7.64 13.17 -7.70
C LEU A 327 6.65 12.04 -7.46
N TYR A 328 5.43 12.19 -7.96
CA TYR A 328 4.43 11.13 -7.91
C TYR A 328 4.49 10.30 -9.17
N ILE A 329 4.61 8.98 -9.02
CA ILE A 329 4.48 8.00 -10.12
C ILE A 329 3.36 7.04 -9.71
N ASN A 330 2.25 7.02 -10.47
CA ASN A 330 1.01 6.31 -10.11
C ASN A 330 0.56 6.61 -8.66
N ASN A 331 0.55 7.90 -8.31
CA ASN A 331 0.23 8.42 -6.96
C ASN A 331 1.19 8.01 -5.84
N ARG A 332 2.32 7.36 -6.14
CA ARG A 332 3.33 7.00 -5.13
C ARG A 332 4.47 8.03 -5.13
N PRO A 333 4.86 8.57 -3.96
CA PRO A 333 5.84 9.64 -3.88
C PRO A 333 7.28 9.13 -3.86
N LEU A 334 8.15 9.78 -4.62
CA LEU A 334 9.60 9.84 -4.43
C LEU A 334 10.01 11.28 -4.15
N TYR A 335 11.01 11.48 -3.31
CA TYR A 335 11.43 12.80 -2.85
C TYR A 335 12.73 13.22 -3.54
N PHE A 336 12.88 14.50 -3.84
CA PHE A 336 14.08 15.00 -4.50
C PHE A 336 14.41 16.46 -4.19
N GLY A 337 15.61 16.90 -4.56
CA GLY A 337 16.04 18.30 -4.46
C GLY A 337 16.56 18.72 -3.09
N ILE A 338 16.72 17.79 -2.15
CA ILE A 338 17.24 18.05 -0.81
C ILE A 338 18.42 17.13 -0.51
N SER A 339 19.38 17.61 0.29
CA SER A 339 20.52 16.81 0.74
C SER A 339 20.23 16.28 2.15
N VAL A 340 20.22 14.96 2.30
CA VAL A 340 20.11 14.28 3.60
C VAL A 340 21.52 13.90 4.09
N PRO A 341 21.86 14.09 5.37
CA PRO A 341 23.12 13.62 5.94
C PRO A 341 23.29 12.12 5.74
N LYS A 342 24.50 11.66 5.37
CA LYS A 342 24.76 10.25 5.06
C LYS A 342 24.36 9.28 6.19
N ALA A 343 24.51 9.69 7.45
CA ALA A 343 24.15 8.88 8.61
C ALA A 343 22.64 8.70 8.78
N GLU A 344 21.82 9.56 8.16
CA GLU A 344 20.36 9.55 8.29
C GLU A 344 19.67 8.96 7.05
N LEU A 345 20.41 8.69 5.97
CA LEU A 345 19.87 8.08 4.74
C LEU A 345 19.21 6.72 5.01
N ILE A 346 19.68 5.98 6.01
CA ILE A 346 19.11 4.68 6.40
C ILE A 346 17.62 4.75 6.76
N SER A 347 17.14 5.89 7.29
CA SER A 347 15.71 6.11 7.58
C SER A 347 14.85 6.37 6.33
N TYR A 348 15.46 6.54 5.16
CA TYR A 348 14.78 6.75 3.88
C TYR A 348 14.94 5.57 2.94
N GLN A 349 15.64 4.52 3.35
CA GLN A 349 15.65 3.26 2.62
C GLN A 349 14.24 2.69 2.57
N LEU A 350 13.89 2.13 1.43
CA LEU A 350 12.69 1.34 1.27
C LEU A 350 13.00 -0.12 1.64
N PRO A 351 11.99 -0.87 2.08
CA PRO A 351 12.15 -2.31 2.27
C PRO A 351 12.63 -3.03 1.00
N PRO A 352 13.12 -4.28 1.10
CA PRO A 352 13.48 -5.10 -0.05
C PRO A 352 12.39 -5.08 -1.12
N MET A 353 12.73 -5.16 -2.41
CA MET A 353 11.71 -5.11 -3.46
C MET A 353 10.65 -6.19 -3.26
N PRO A 354 9.35 -5.84 -3.31
CA PRO A 354 8.30 -6.83 -3.10
C PRO A 354 8.39 -7.93 -4.16
N PRO A 355 7.81 -9.12 -3.90
CA PRO A 355 7.81 -10.21 -4.86
C PRO A 355 7.30 -9.79 -6.25
N VAL A 356 7.68 -10.54 -7.28
CA VAL A 356 7.46 -10.16 -8.69
C VAL A 356 6.00 -9.77 -8.97
N ASN A 357 5.84 -8.77 -9.86
CA ASN A 357 4.56 -8.15 -10.28
C ASN A 357 3.89 -7.21 -9.27
N ALA A 358 4.41 -7.05 -8.05
CA ALA A 358 3.97 -5.98 -7.16
C ALA A 358 4.51 -4.61 -7.62
N PHE A 359 3.73 -3.54 -7.49
CA PHE A 359 4.17 -2.20 -7.85
C PHE A 359 5.21 -1.68 -6.84
N ASP A 360 6.34 -1.17 -7.34
CA ASP A 360 7.38 -0.56 -6.53
C ASP A 360 8.15 0.50 -7.33
N ILE A 361 8.42 1.63 -6.69
CA ILE A 361 9.28 2.69 -7.24
C ILE A 361 10.31 3.07 -6.19
N ARG A 362 11.57 3.21 -6.61
CA ARG A 362 12.68 3.58 -5.73
C ARG A 362 13.82 4.19 -6.52
N TYR A 363 14.71 4.90 -5.84
CA TYR A 363 16.01 5.22 -6.44
C TYR A 363 16.90 3.97 -6.49
N ASP A 364 17.92 3.99 -7.35
CA ASP A 364 18.84 2.86 -7.53
C ASP A 364 19.64 2.50 -6.28
N SER A 365 19.78 3.44 -5.33
CA SER A 365 20.31 3.26 -3.99
C SER A 365 19.34 2.62 -2.98
N ASP A 366 18.16 2.20 -3.44
CA ASP A 366 17.05 1.65 -2.64
C ASP A 366 16.40 2.65 -1.67
N ASP A 367 16.69 3.93 -1.81
CA ASP A 367 16.07 5.01 -1.05
C ASP A 367 14.82 5.57 -1.73
N LYS A 368 13.95 6.21 -0.96
CA LYS A 368 12.82 7.02 -1.46
C LYS A 368 13.17 8.48 -1.73
N ILE A 369 14.39 8.92 -1.44
CA ILE A 369 14.83 10.33 -1.51
C ILE A 369 16.16 10.49 -2.24
N THR A 370 16.30 11.59 -3.00
CA THR A 370 17.58 11.96 -3.61
C THR A 370 17.84 13.47 -3.58
N GLY A 371 19.07 13.86 -3.94
CA GLY A 371 19.47 15.25 -4.13
C GLY A 371 19.12 15.78 -5.53
N ASN A 372 20.15 16.16 -6.28
CA ASN A 372 20.00 16.82 -7.59
C ASN A 372 19.81 15.86 -8.78
N SER A 373 19.95 14.56 -8.58
CA SER A 373 19.81 13.55 -9.61
C SER A 373 19.56 12.18 -9.00
N GLY A 374 18.87 11.30 -9.71
CA GLY A 374 18.69 9.91 -9.28
C GLY A 374 18.19 9.03 -10.41
N ASN A 375 18.68 7.79 -10.50
CA ASN A 375 18.06 6.79 -11.35
C ASN A 375 16.92 6.14 -10.57
N ILE A 376 15.74 6.11 -11.16
CA ILE A 376 14.53 5.54 -10.60
C ILE A 376 14.35 4.16 -11.21
N LYS A 377 14.26 3.14 -10.37
CA LYS A 377 13.84 1.78 -10.72
C LYS A 377 12.32 1.70 -10.57
N ILE A 378 11.66 1.05 -11.52
CA ILE A 378 10.21 0.89 -11.53
C ILE A 378 9.89 -0.58 -11.76
N GLN A 379 9.21 -1.19 -10.78
CA GLN A 379 8.51 -2.46 -10.93
C GLN A 379 7.03 -2.13 -11.08
N ASN A 380 6.44 -2.43 -12.24
CA ASN A 380 5.04 -2.13 -12.52
C ASN A 380 4.45 -3.17 -13.47
N SER A 381 3.20 -3.55 -13.23
CA SER A 381 2.40 -4.38 -14.12
C SER A 381 1.56 -3.56 -15.12
N ASP A 382 1.35 -2.26 -14.84
CA ASP A 382 0.54 -1.40 -15.68
C ASP A 382 1.32 -0.87 -16.89
N LYS A 383 0.60 -0.70 -18.01
CA LYS A 383 1.17 -0.16 -19.26
C LYS A 383 1.27 1.37 -19.29
N ILE A 384 0.69 2.05 -18.31
CA ILE A 384 0.65 3.51 -18.26
C ILE A 384 1.22 3.95 -16.91
N LEU A 385 2.19 4.85 -16.96
CA LEU A 385 2.67 5.59 -15.81
C LEU A 385 2.11 7.01 -15.85
N SER A 386 1.39 7.40 -14.80
CA SER A 386 0.99 8.78 -14.55
C SER A 386 2.02 9.44 -13.63
N ILE A 387 2.64 10.51 -14.11
CA ILE A 387 3.75 11.16 -13.43
C ILE A 387 3.48 12.66 -13.29
N PHE A 388 3.59 13.20 -12.09
CA PHE A 388 3.57 14.64 -11.86
C PHE A 388 4.50 15.02 -10.70
N ALA A 389 4.88 16.29 -10.62
CA ALA A 389 5.78 16.78 -9.57
C ALA A 389 5.20 17.98 -8.81
N GLU A 390 5.42 17.99 -7.50
CA GLU A 390 5.22 19.13 -6.62
C GLU A 390 6.58 19.75 -6.30
N ILE A 391 6.81 20.99 -6.73
CA ILE A 391 8.07 21.69 -6.57
C ILE A 391 7.96 22.65 -5.37
N LYS A 392 8.45 22.22 -4.21
CA LYS A 392 8.46 23.03 -2.98
C LYS A 392 9.71 23.91 -2.89
N ILE A 393 10.84 23.43 -3.42
CA ILE A 393 12.13 24.10 -3.37
C ILE A 393 12.28 24.94 -4.65
N PRO A 394 12.30 26.30 -4.55
CA PRO A 394 12.47 27.15 -5.71
C PRO A 394 13.77 26.82 -6.45
N ILE A 395 13.66 26.66 -7.76
CA ILE A 395 14.82 26.48 -8.64
C ILE A 395 15.29 27.85 -9.15
N ASP A 396 16.61 28.01 -9.32
CA ASP A 396 17.16 29.20 -9.96
C ASP A 396 16.62 29.34 -11.38
N SER A 397 16.49 30.58 -11.88
CA SER A 397 15.91 30.88 -13.19
C SER A 397 16.67 30.29 -14.40
N GLN A 398 17.82 29.66 -14.15
CA GLN A 398 18.68 29.04 -15.15
C GLN A 398 18.74 27.53 -15.01
N SER A 399 17.93 26.93 -14.13
CA SER A 399 17.87 25.49 -13.96
C SER A 399 16.44 24.98 -14.05
N LEU A 400 16.30 23.73 -14.45
CA LEU A 400 15.03 23.01 -14.47
C LEU A 400 15.23 21.58 -13.96
N TRP A 401 14.14 20.97 -13.53
CA TRP A 401 14.08 19.53 -13.28
C TRP A 401 13.58 18.82 -14.53
N ALA A 402 14.19 17.69 -14.88
CA ALA A 402 13.73 16.88 -15.99
C ALA A 402 13.79 15.39 -15.66
N LEU A 403 12.83 14.65 -16.21
CA LEU A 403 12.86 13.20 -16.30
C LEU A 403 13.31 12.78 -17.68
N LYS A 404 14.16 11.77 -17.74
CA LYS A 404 14.62 11.15 -18.97
C LYS A 404 14.24 9.68 -18.98
N THR A 405 13.67 9.21 -20.08
CA THR A 405 13.38 7.79 -20.33
C THR A 405 14.60 7.09 -20.94
N PRO A 406 14.68 5.74 -20.87
CA PRO A 406 15.79 4.99 -21.44
C PRO A 406 15.96 5.17 -22.95
N ASP A 407 14.87 5.43 -23.66
CA ASP A 407 14.87 5.71 -25.11
C ASP A 407 15.34 7.14 -25.48
N GLY A 408 15.66 7.96 -24.48
CA GLY A 408 16.23 9.29 -24.67
C GLY A 408 15.23 10.45 -24.67
N ARG A 409 13.92 10.20 -24.58
CA ARG A 409 12.94 11.29 -24.42
C ARG A 409 13.16 12.00 -23.08
N SER A 410 12.96 13.31 -23.07
CA SER A 410 13.15 14.16 -21.89
C SER A 410 11.90 15.00 -21.65
N PHE A 411 11.48 15.07 -20.39
CA PHE A 411 10.28 15.77 -19.96
C PHE A 411 10.63 16.73 -18.82
N ASN A 412 10.36 18.01 -19.00
CA ASN A 412 10.57 19.00 -17.95
C ASN A 412 9.49 18.85 -16.88
N LEU A 413 9.91 18.81 -15.62
CA LEU A 413 9.01 18.81 -14.48
C LEU A 413 8.62 20.26 -14.17
N THR A 414 7.36 20.58 -14.42
CA THR A 414 6.76 21.88 -14.10
C THR A 414 5.54 21.64 -13.22
N GLU A 415 5.32 22.52 -12.26
CA GLU A 415 4.18 22.44 -11.35
C GLU A 415 2.85 22.36 -12.11
N GLY A 416 1.99 21.41 -11.72
CA GLY A 416 0.67 21.20 -12.32
C GLY A 416 0.65 20.48 -13.67
N ASN A 417 1.80 20.00 -14.18
CA ASN A 417 1.85 19.22 -15.41
C ASN A 417 1.91 17.71 -15.12
N THR A 418 1.05 16.94 -15.79
CA THR A 418 1.03 15.48 -15.74
C THR A 418 1.62 14.89 -17.01
N ILE A 419 2.63 14.05 -16.87
CA ILE A 419 3.24 13.26 -17.93
C ILE A 419 2.61 11.87 -17.90
N LEU A 420 2.11 11.42 -19.06
CA LEU A 420 1.64 10.05 -19.26
C LEU A 420 2.66 9.31 -20.13
N LEU A 421 3.22 8.22 -19.62
CA LEU A 421 4.13 7.35 -20.37
C LEU A 421 3.45 6.02 -20.62
N GLU A 422 3.36 5.63 -21.89
CA GLU A 422 2.84 4.33 -22.32
C GLU A 422 3.98 3.35 -22.62
N GLY A 423 3.78 2.08 -22.27
CA GLY A 423 4.69 0.97 -22.52
C GLY A 423 5.35 0.41 -21.27
N ASP A 424 6.25 -0.56 -21.48
CA ASP A 424 6.97 -1.25 -20.40
C ASP A 424 8.14 -0.40 -19.90
N ILE A 425 7.83 0.64 -19.12
CA ILE A 425 8.82 1.56 -18.54
C ILE A 425 9.29 1.02 -17.19
N ASN A 426 10.53 0.50 -17.16
CA ASN A 426 11.15 -0.07 -15.96
C ASN A 426 12.13 0.87 -15.25
N SER A 427 12.44 2.01 -15.85
CA SER A 427 13.39 2.97 -15.29
C SER A 427 13.20 4.38 -15.85
N LEU A 428 13.57 5.37 -15.04
CA LEU A 428 13.64 6.78 -15.41
C LEU A 428 14.88 7.40 -14.79
N THR A 429 15.36 8.52 -15.32
CA THR A 429 16.43 9.30 -14.68
C THR A 429 15.93 10.71 -14.40
N LEU A 430 15.97 11.10 -13.13
CA LEU A 430 15.73 12.46 -12.68
C LEU A 430 17.04 13.25 -12.69
N ASN A 431 17.04 14.47 -13.23
CA ASN A 431 18.17 15.38 -13.16
C ASN A 431 17.74 16.84 -12.98
N LYS A 432 18.52 17.60 -12.20
CA LYS A 432 18.56 19.06 -12.26
C LYS A 432 19.49 19.48 -13.41
N ASN A 433 18.92 20.02 -14.47
CA ASN A 433 19.64 20.47 -15.66
C ASN A 433 19.72 22.00 -15.71
N LYS A 434 20.78 22.53 -16.33
CA LYS A 434 20.83 23.94 -16.71
C LYS A 434 19.98 24.19 -17.96
N ILE A 435 19.24 25.28 -17.97
CA ILE A 435 18.50 25.76 -19.13
C ILE A 435 19.52 26.31 -20.13
N ILE A 436 19.58 25.69 -21.30
CA ILE A 436 20.38 26.18 -22.42
C ILE A 436 19.49 27.09 -23.27
N PRO A 437 19.87 28.37 -23.45
CA PRO A 437 19.08 29.28 -24.28
C PRO A 437 19.12 28.88 -25.76
N GLU A 438 18.08 29.19 -26.53
CA GLU A 438 18.03 28.83 -27.96
C GLU A 438 18.79 29.81 -28.87
N LEU A 439 18.94 31.06 -28.44
CA LEU A 439 19.46 32.16 -29.26
C LEU A 439 20.45 33.02 -28.49
N PHE A 440 21.42 33.57 -29.21
CA PHE A 440 22.30 34.62 -28.71
C PHE A 440 21.51 35.90 -28.42
N TYR A 441 21.79 36.57 -27.31
CA TYR A 441 21.18 37.85 -26.99
C TYR A 441 21.96 38.63 -25.94
N LEU A 442 22.21 39.92 -26.20
CA LEU A 442 22.67 40.92 -25.24
C LEU A 442 21.45 41.70 -24.72
N TYR A 443 21.19 41.59 -23.42
CA TYR A 443 20.14 42.33 -22.74
C TYR A 443 20.52 43.80 -22.56
N GLN A 444 19.52 44.64 -22.31
CA GLN A 444 19.80 45.99 -21.84
C GLN A 444 20.48 45.91 -20.46
N ASN A 445 21.52 46.70 -20.24
CA ASN A 445 22.16 46.78 -18.93
C ASN A 445 21.19 47.30 -17.87
N PHE A 446 21.34 46.83 -16.63
CA PHE A 446 20.54 47.33 -15.50
C PHE A 446 21.45 47.66 -14.31
N PRO A 447 21.31 48.86 -13.72
CA PRO A 447 20.44 49.96 -14.16
C PRO A 447 20.89 50.58 -15.49
N ASN A 448 19.98 51.23 -16.23
CA ASN A 448 20.30 52.12 -17.35
C ASN A 448 19.28 53.28 -17.40
N PRO A 449 19.68 54.53 -17.11
CA PRO A 449 21.04 54.98 -16.81
C PRO A 449 21.63 54.39 -15.50
N PHE A 450 22.96 54.37 -15.36
CA PHE A 450 23.68 53.81 -14.20
C PHE A 450 24.65 54.81 -13.56
N ASN A 451 25.06 54.57 -12.31
CA ASN A 451 26.07 55.37 -11.60
C ASN A 451 26.76 54.58 -10.46
N PRO A 452 28.08 54.33 -10.53
CA PRO A 452 28.83 54.04 -11.75
C PRO A 452 28.78 52.55 -12.10
N LEU A 453 28.06 51.73 -11.33
CA LEU A 453 27.98 50.27 -11.53
C LEU A 453 26.74 49.88 -12.33
N THR A 454 26.92 49.02 -13.34
CA THR A 454 25.83 48.39 -14.08
C THR A 454 26.12 46.93 -14.36
N THR A 455 25.07 46.12 -14.48
CA THR A 455 25.16 44.70 -14.80
C THR A 455 24.78 44.48 -16.26
N LEU A 456 25.62 43.73 -16.97
CA LEU A 456 25.53 43.40 -18.37
C LEU A 456 25.21 41.91 -18.49
N ASN A 457 24.00 41.59 -18.93
CA ASN A 457 23.56 40.22 -19.08
C ASN A 457 23.53 39.82 -20.55
N PHE A 458 24.01 38.62 -20.86
CA PHE A 458 23.88 38.03 -22.18
C PHE A 458 23.64 36.52 -22.09
N LYS A 459 23.15 35.93 -23.18
CA LYS A 459 22.90 34.49 -23.28
C LYS A 459 23.45 33.93 -24.58
N MET A 460 23.89 32.68 -24.56
CA MET A 460 24.46 31.99 -25.71
C MET A 460 24.06 30.50 -25.75
N PRO A 461 23.60 29.98 -26.90
CA PRO A 461 23.14 28.59 -27.06
C PRO A 461 24.26 27.55 -27.07
N TYR A 462 25.46 27.93 -27.47
CA TYR A 462 26.61 27.03 -27.62
C TYR A 462 27.87 27.69 -27.07
N TYR A 463 28.93 26.89 -26.90
CA TYR A 463 30.26 27.38 -26.54
C TYR A 463 30.83 28.30 -27.63
N GLY A 464 31.57 29.33 -27.23
CA GLY A 464 32.19 30.26 -28.18
C GLY A 464 33.05 31.33 -27.52
N ASN A 465 33.87 31.97 -28.35
CA ASN A 465 34.72 33.08 -27.94
C ASN A 465 33.89 34.35 -27.82
N VAL A 466 33.88 34.96 -26.64
CA VAL A 466 33.11 36.16 -26.31
C VAL A 466 34.05 37.35 -26.20
N ASN A 467 33.74 38.42 -26.93
CA ASN A 467 34.39 39.72 -26.81
C ASN A 467 33.33 40.80 -26.49
N LEU A 468 33.46 41.44 -25.33
CA LEU A 468 32.52 42.43 -24.81
C LEU A 468 33.23 43.77 -24.60
N ILE A 469 32.96 44.73 -25.51
CA ILE A 469 33.68 46.00 -25.55
C ILE A 469 32.72 47.17 -25.34
N VAL A 470 33.16 48.16 -24.55
CA VAL A 470 32.51 49.46 -24.42
C VAL A 470 33.20 50.46 -25.35
N TYR A 471 32.41 51.13 -26.17
CA TYR A 471 32.85 52.20 -27.08
C TYR A 471 32.24 53.55 -26.69
N ASP A 472 32.94 54.64 -26.99
CA ASP A 472 32.37 55.98 -26.96
C ASP A 472 31.46 56.27 -28.18
N LEU A 473 30.92 57.50 -28.25
CA LEU A 473 30.04 57.93 -29.34
C LEU A 473 30.70 58.03 -30.71
N ILE A 474 32.04 58.09 -30.77
CA ILE A 474 32.82 58.21 -32.01
C ILE A 474 33.35 56.82 -32.43
N GLY A 475 33.23 55.81 -31.55
CA GLY A 475 33.64 54.43 -31.79
C GLY A 475 35.02 54.08 -31.23
N ASN A 476 35.60 54.91 -30.37
CA ASN A 476 36.86 54.56 -29.68
C ASN A 476 36.58 53.52 -28.59
N GLU A 477 37.42 52.49 -28.52
CA GLU A 477 37.37 51.53 -27.43
C GLU A 477 37.73 52.21 -26.10
N ILE A 478 36.80 52.10 -25.15
CA ILE A 478 36.94 52.62 -23.79
C ILE A 478 37.41 51.51 -22.86
N ARG A 479 36.75 50.36 -22.93
CA ARG A 479 37.02 49.23 -22.04
C ARG A 479 36.73 47.92 -22.78
N ASN A 480 37.71 47.02 -22.82
CA ASN A 480 37.46 45.61 -23.07
C ASN A 480 37.12 44.97 -21.71
N LEU A 481 35.85 44.59 -21.55
CA LEU A 481 35.35 44.00 -20.31
C LEU A 481 35.66 42.52 -20.23
N LEU A 482 35.76 41.86 -21.38
CA LEU A 482 35.87 40.43 -21.48
C LEU A 482 36.34 40.02 -22.88
N GLU A 483 37.37 39.17 -22.93
CA GLU A 483 37.80 38.48 -24.14
C GLU A 483 38.27 37.07 -23.76
N ASP A 484 37.34 36.11 -23.79
CA ASP A 484 37.62 34.72 -23.40
C ASP A 484 36.57 33.76 -23.98
N ASP A 485 36.81 32.46 -23.89
CA ASP A 485 35.86 31.43 -24.31
C ASP A 485 34.85 31.12 -23.20
N PHE A 486 33.55 31.14 -23.55
CA PHE A 486 32.46 30.89 -22.61
C PHE A 486 31.64 29.66 -23.01
N PRO A 487 31.15 28.88 -22.01
CA PRO A 487 30.20 27.81 -22.26
C PRO A 487 28.81 28.36 -22.65
N SER A 488 27.97 27.48 -23.20
CA SER A 488 26.54 27.77 -23.39
C SER A 488 25.86 28.13 -22.07
N GLY A 489 24.95 29.10 -22.07
CA GLY A 489 24.19 29.50 -20.89
C GLY A 489 23.91 30.99 -20.82
N PHE A 490 23.57 31.45 -19.62
CA PHE A 490 23.37 32.86 -19.28
C PHE A 490 24.59 33.38 -18.51
N HIS A 491 25.04 34.58 -18.87
CA HIS A 491 26.26 35.20 -18.36
C HIS A 491 25.98 36.62 -17.87
N SER A 492 26.72 37.04 -16.85
CA SER A 492 26.56 38.34 -16.20
C SER A 492 27.93 38.95 -15.91
N ILE A 493 28.18 40.16 -16.43
CA ILE A 493 29.43 40.91 -16.26
C ILE A 493 29.09 42.29 -15.71
N GLN A 494 29.90 42.81 -14.79
CA GLN A 494 29.72 44.17 -14.26
C GLN A 494 30.67 45.15 -14.93
N TRP A 495 30.20 46.38 -15.14
CA TRP A 495 31.05 47.51 -15.50
C TRP A 495 30.85 48.64 -14.49
N ASP A 496 31.95 49.19 -14.02
CA ASP A 496 32.05 50.22 -12.99
C ASP A 496 32.30 51.64 -13.55
N GLY A 497 32.13 51.82 -14.87
CA GLY A 497 32.33 53.12 -15.50
C GLY A 497 33.80 53.52 -15.62
N THR A 498 34.75 52.57 -15.64
CA THR A 498 36.17 52.84 -15.88
C THR A 498 36.65 52.41 -17.26
N ASP A 499 37.74 53.01 -17.75
CA ASP A 499 38.44 52.62 -18.97
C ASP A 499 39.43 51.45 -18.75
N ASN A 500 40.15 51.02 -19.78
CA ASN A 500 41.16 49.94 -19.69
C ASN A 500 42.29 50.22 -18.67
N MET A 501 42.54 51.47 -18.30
CA MET A 501 43.54 51.85 -17.27
C MET A 501 42.93 51.91 -15.85
N GLY A 502 41.63 51.64 -15.71
CA GLY A 502 40.89 51.74 -14.44
C GLY A 502 40.53 53.18 -14.08
N ILE A 503 40.60 54.12 -15.02
CA ILE A 503 40.27 55.52 -14.79
C ILE A 503 38.78 55.75 -15.06
N PRO A 504 38.03 56.41 -14.16
CA PRO A 504 36.61 56.70 -14.37
C PRO A 504 36.36 57.55 -15.62
N VAL A 505 35.43 57.12 -16.46
CA VAL A 505 35.06 57.84 -17.67
C VAL A 505 34.05 58.97 -17.38
N SER A 506 33.81 59.84 -18.36
CA SER A 506 32.86 60.95 -18.22
C SER A 506 31.40 60.46 -18.20
N ALA A 507 30.49 61.20 -17.55
CA ALA A 507 29.06 60.94 -17.71
C ALA A 507 28.69 61.11 -19.20
N GLY A 508 27.84 60.23 -19.73
CA GLY A 508 27.54 60.24 -21.15
C GLY A 508 26.92 58.95 -21.68
N CYS A 509 26.73 58.92 -22.99
CA CYS A 509 26.26 57.75 -23.70
C CYS A 509 27.45 56.94 -24.22
N TYR A 510 27.37 55.62 -24.08
CA TYR A 510 28.33 54.65 -24.56
C TYR A 510 27.62 53.54 -25.34
N PHE A 511 28.36 52.80 -26.15
CA PHE A 511 27.87 51.63 -26.86
C PHE A 511 28.57 50.39 -26.33
N LEU A 512 27.79 49.45 -25.79
CA LEU A 512 28.25 48.13 -25.43
C LEU A 512 28.07 47.21 -26.64
N GLN A 513 29.15 46.63 -27.15
CA GLN A 513 29.10 45.63 -28.21
C GLN A 513 29.48 44.27 -27.65
N LEU A 514 28.58 43.30 -27.83
CA LEU A 514 28.87 41.89 -27.64
C LEU A 514 29.16 41.28 -29.02
N LYS A 515 30.33 40.69 -29.17
CA LYS A 515 30.70 39.86 -30.31
C LYS A 515 30.95 38.44 -29.80
N ILE A 516 30.31 37.46 -30.42
CA ILE A 516 30.51 36.04 -30.11
C ILE A 516 30.90 35.32 -31.40
N THR A 517 31.99 34.56 -31.36
CA THR A 517 32.42 33.68 -32.44
C THR A 517 32.21 32.25 -31.98
N SER A 518 31.29 31.52 -32.61
CA SER A 518 31.02 30.12 -32.24
C SER A 518 32.23 29.24 -32.58
N VAL A 519 32.56 28.31 -31.69
CA VAL A 519 33.60 27.31 -31.91
C VAL A 519 32.91 25.95 -32.05
N ASN A 520 33.01 25.33 -33.24
CA ASN A 520 32.51 23.99 -33.56
C ASN A 520 30.98 23.78 -33.43
N HIS A 521 30.17 24.52 -34.20
CA HIS A 521 28.80 24.11 -34.50
C HIS A 521 28.72 23.52 -35.91
N ASP A 522 28.07 22.36 -36.06
CA ASP A 522 27.99 21.55 -37.29
C ASP A 522 27.40 22.29 -38.52
N SER A 523 26.87 23.50 -38.34
CA SER A 523 26.28 24.31 -39.40
C SER A 523 27.22 25.35 -40.04
N ASN A 524 28.23 25.87 -39.33
CA ASN A 524 29.32 26.68 -39.89
C ASN A 524 30.38 27.01 -38.81
N PRO A 525 31.66 26.60 -38.95
CA PRO A 525 32.69 26.79 -37.91
C PRO A 525 33.14 28.25 -37.67
N ASN A 526 32.43 29.26 -38.20
CA ASN A 526 32.76 30.69 -38.05
C ASN A 526 31.52 31.58 -37.91
N ASP A 527 30.40 31.06 -37.40
CA ASP A 527 29.22 31.90 -37.20
C ASP A 527 29.51 32.98 -36.14
N GLN A 528 29.25 34.24 -36.50
CA GLN A 528 29.55 35.41 -35.69
C GLN A 528 28.27 36.16 -35.36
N PHE A 529 27.97 36.25 -34.06
CA PHE A 529 26.91 37.07 -33.54
C PHE A 529 27.48 38.42 -33.05
N ILE A 530 26.92 39.53 -33.53
CA ILE A 530 27.26 40.87 -33.03
C ILE A 530 25.96 41.58 -32.64
N GLN A 531 25.91 42.10 -31.41
CA GLN A 531 24.82 42.95 -30.95
C GLN A 531 25.35 44.11 -30.13
N THR A 532 24.80 45.30 -30.39
CA THR A 532 25.17 46.53 -29.69
C THR A 532 24.00 47.06 -28.88
N ARG A 533 24.26 47.54 -27.65
CA ARG A 533 23.31 48.25 -26.80
C ARG A 533 23.85 49.63 -26.44
N LYS A 534 22.96 50.63 -26.46
CA LYS A 534 23.27 51.95 -25.91
C LYS A 534 23.15 51.88 -24.39
N ILE A 535 24.16 52.38 -23.69
CA ILE A 535 24.18 52.47 -22.23
C ILE A 535 24.49 53.92 -21.81
N VAL A 536 23.96 54.38 -20.67
CA VAL A 536 24.06 55.78 -20.24
C VAL A 536 24.63 55.85 -18.83
N LEU A 537 25.83 56.41 -18.68
CA LEU A 537 26.47 56.69 -17.40
C LEU A 537 26.06 58.06 -16.89
N LEU A 538 25.52 58.13 -15.68
CA LEU A 538 25.32 59.36 -14.92
C LEU A 538 26.42 59.46 -13.85
N LYS A 539 26.81 60.70 -13.53
CA LYS A 539 27.69 61.00 -12.39
C LYS A 539 26.88 61.59 -11.26
#